data_AF-A0A7C9PR93-F1
#
_entry.id   AF-A0A7C9PR93-F1
#
_cell.length_a   1.000
_cell.length_b   1.000
_cell.length_c   1.000
_cell.angle_alpha   90.00
_cell.angle_beta   90.00
_cell.angle_gamma   90.00
#
_symmetry.space_group_name_H-M   'P 1'
#
loop_
_entity.id
_entity.type
_entity.pdbx_description
1 polymer ?
#
loop_
_entity_poly.entity_id
_entity_poly.type
_entity_poly.pdbx_seq_one_letter_code
_entity_poly.pdbx_strand_id
1 'polypeptide(L)'
;MKKLKVGDREWRAIAYSMDALVPGLYVWFGSIRIRLGGCEAEDTYPGLVHSFAGVALVLPGYHIYTTYQGSYDPPEQAQEKLHQPVV
;
A
#
# COMPACT_ATOMS: atom_id res chain seq x y z
N MET A 1 4.26 20.70 5.53
CA MET A 1 4.05 19.24 5.75
C MET A 1 2.59 18.92 5.46
N LYS A 2 2.28 18.22 4.35
CA LYS A 2 0.90 17.78 4.06
C LYS A 2 0.58 16.59 4.97
N LYS A 3 -0.41 16.72 5.86
CA LYS A 3 -0.91 15.60 6.67
C LYS A 3 -1.68 14.66 5.76
N LEU A 4 -1.22 13.42 5.66
CA LEU A 4 -1.91 12.35 4.94
C LEU A 4 -3.18 11.96 5.71
N LYS A 5 -4.27 11.65 5.01
CA LYS A 5 -5.47 11.10 5.68
C LYS A 5 -5.12 9.74 6.26
N VAL A 6 -5.63 9.42 7.45
CA VAL A 6 -5.34 8.14 8.15
C VAL A 6 -5.63 6.92 7.26
N GLY A 7 -6.67 6.99 6.43
CA GLY A 7 -7.03 5.93 5.47
C GLY A 7 -5.98 5.69 4.37
N ASP A 8 -5.22 6.72 3.99
CA ASP A 8 -4.15 6.59 3.00
C ASP A 8 -2.90 5.97 3.63
N ARG A 9 -2.67 6.18 4.93
CA ARG A 9 -1.52 5.61 5.64
C ARG A 9 -1.56 4.09 5.69
N GLU A 10 -2.73 3.50 5.98
CA GLU A 10 -2.93 2.05 6.00
C GLU A 10 -2.70 1.41 4.62
N TRP A 11 -3.26 2.02 3.56
CA TRP A 11 -3.05 1.56 2.19
C TRP A 11 -1.58 1.65 1.76
N ARG A 12 -0.90 2.75 2.10
CA ARG A 12 0.52 2.92 1.84
C ARG A 12 1.35 1.89 2.59
N ALA A 13 1.03 1.61 3.87
CA ALA A 13 1.74 0.62 4.66
C ALA A 13 1.63 -0.80 4.07
N ILE A 14 0.44 -1.19 3.59
CA ILE A 14 0.23 -2.47 2.89
C ILE A 14 1.02 -2.50 1.58
N ALA A 15 0.88 -1.48 0.73
CA ALA A 15 1.59 -1.40 -0.54
C ALA A 15 3.11 -1.45 -0.35
N TYR A 16 3.65 -0.62 0.54
CA TYR A 16 5.07 -0.58 0.88
C TYR A 16 5.56 -1.91 1.42
N SER A 17 4.83 -2.53 2.35
CA SER A 17 5.26 -3.79 2.94
C SER A 17 5.23 -4.94 1.92
N MET A 18 4.29 -4.94 0.97
CA MET A 18 4.26 -5.91 -0.13
C MET A 18 5.41 -5.67 -1.12
N ASP A 19 5.71 -4.42 -1.46
CA ASP A 19 6.76 -4.03 -2.40
C ASP A 19 8.16 -4.30 -1.84
N ALA A 20 8.38 -3.95 -0.57
CA ALA A 20 9.61 -4.24 0.17
C ALA A 20 9.69 -5.69 0.68
N LEU A 21 8.69 -6.52 0.40
CA LEU A 21 8.61 -7.93 0.81
C LEU A 21 8.84 -8.13 2.31
N VAL A 22 8.27 -7.23 3.12
CA VAL A 22 8.27 -7.33 4.58
C VAL A 22 7.29 -8.42 5.01
N PRO A 23 7.72 -9.41 5.81
CA PRO A 23 6.86 -10.52 6.22
C PRO A 23 5.58 -10.06 6.93
N GLY A 24 4.46 -10.65 6.55
CA GLY A 24 3.16 -10.32 7.11
C GLY A 24 1.97 -10.88 6.32
N LEU A 25 0.81 -10.81 6.94
CA LEU A 25 -0.49 -11.07 6.33
C LEU A 25 -1.23 -9.74 6.17
N TYR A 26 -1.60 -9.43 4.94
CA TYR A 26 -2.29 -8.20 4.56
C TYR A 26 -3.60 -8.56 3.90
N VAL A 27 -4.72 -8.07 4.44
CA VAL A 27 -6.06 -8.27 3.87
C VAL A 27 -6.72 -6.91 3.72
N TRP A 28 -7.32 -6.66 2.56
CA TRP A 28 -8.13 -5.47 2.33
C TRP A 28 -9.47 -5.84 1.72
N PHE A 29 -10.51 -5.14 2.17
CA PHE A 29 -11.86 -5.24 1.63
C PHE A 29 -12.62 -3.93 1.88
N GLY A 30 -12.69 -3.08 0.84
CA GLY A 30 -13.28 -1.74 0.94
C GLY A 30 -12.56 -0.88 1.98
N SER A 31 -13.24 -0.56 3.09
CA SER A 31 -12.68 0.22 4.21
C SER A 31 -11.96 -0.63 5.25
N ILE A 32 -12.13 -1.96 5.22
CA ILE A 32 -11.50 -2.89 6.16
C ILE A 32 -10.09 -3.17 5.68
N ARG A 33 -9.13 -2.95 6.57
CA ARG A 33 -7.72 -3.31 6.39
C ARG A 33 -7.30 -4.11 7.61
N ILE A 34 -6.67 -5.26 7.37
CA ILE A 34 -6.06 -6.09 8.40
C ILE A 34 -4.60 -6.26 8.01
N ARG A 35 -3.70 -5.90 8.93
CA ARG A 35 -2.26 -6.05 8.76
C ARG A 35 -1.69 -6.73 9.99
N LEU A 36 -1.11 -7.90 9.80
CA LEU A 36 -0.35 -8.63 10.81
C LEU A 36 1.11 -8.68 10.36
N GLY A 37 1.99 -7.96 11.05
CA GLY A 37 3.38 -7.75 10.61
C GLY A 37 3.53 -6.52 9.72
N GLY A 38 4.49 -6.56 8.80
CA GLY A 38 4.86 -5.41 7.96
C GLY A 38 5.45 -4.24 8.75
N CYS A 39 5.54 -3.08 8.10
CA CYS A 39 6.00 -1.84 8.73
C CYS A 39 5.20 -0.64 8.25
N GLU A 40 5.39 0.52 8.89
CA GLU A 40 4.85 1.77 8.34
C GLU A 40 5.57 2.11 7.03
N ALA A 41 4.84 2.71 6.09
CA ALA A 41 5.46 3.21 4.87
C ALA A 41 6.31 4.45 5.17
N GLU A 42 7.43 4.58 4.47
CA GLU A 42 8.20 5.81 4.45
C GLU A 42 7.36 6.99 3.96
N ASP A 43 7.59 8.18 4.51
CA ASP A 43 6.82 9.39 4.17
C ASP A 43 6.86 9.72 2.67
N THR A 44 7.93 9.34 1.99
CA THR A 44 8.17 9.54 0.55
C THR A 44 7.57 8.45 -0.34
N TYR A 45 7.10 7.32 0.21
CA TYR A 45 6.65 6.18 -0.59
C TYR A 45 5.35 6.47 -1.37
N PRO A 46 5.36 6.45 -2.71
CA PRO A 46 4.22 6.91 -3.51
C PRO A 46 3.09 5.89 -3.66
N GLY A 47 3.38 4.60 -3.44
CA GLY A 47 2.50 3.50 -3.86
C GLY A 47 1.25 3.33 -2.99
N LEU A 48 0.16 2.90 -3.64
CA LEU A 48 -1.11 2.50 -3.04
C LEU A 48 -1.61 1.21 -3.70
N VAL A 49 -2.33 0.38 -2.94
CA VAL A 49 -3.02 -0.78 -3.52
C VAL A 49 -4.33 -0.31 -4.17
N HIS A 50 -4.38 -0.38 -5.50
CA HIS A 50 -5.57 -0.03 -6.28
C HIS A 50 -6.46 -1.27 -6.53
N SER A 51 -7.01 -1.83 -5.45
CA SER A 51 -7.97 -2.95 -5.54
C SER A 51 -9.02 -2.84 -4.44
N PHE A 52 -10.28 -3.15 -4.77
CA PHE A 52 -11.37 -3.16 -3.80
C PHE A 52 -11.17 -4.23 -2.72
N ALA A 53 -10.66 -5.40 -3.11
CA ALA A 53 -10.51 -6.55 -2.22
C ALA A 53 -9.29 -7.39 -2.58
N GLY A 54 -8.67 -8.00 -1.58
CA GLY A 54 -7.59 -8.93 -1.79
C GLY A 54 -6.84 -9.30 -0.52
N VAL A 55 -5.89 -10.21 -0.71
CA VAL A 55 -5.01 -10.71 0.33
C VAL A 55 -3.59 -10.83 -0.21
N ALA A 56 -2.63 -10.57 0.65
CA ALA A 56 -1.23 -10.89 0.42
C ALA A 56 -0.64 -11.56 1.66
N LEU A 57 0.10 -12.63 1.44
CA LEU A 57 0.94 -13.29 2.42
C LEU A 57 2.39 -13.16 1.97
N VAL A 58 3.17 -12.44 2.77
CA VAL A 58 4.62 -12.33 2.59
C VAL A 58 5.30 -13.19 3.64
N LEU A 59 6.08 -14.16 3.19
CA LEU A 59 6.91 -15.00 4.04
C LEU A 59 8.34 -14.47 4.06
N PRO A 60 9.13 -14.78 5.11
CA PRO A 60 10.56 -14.55 5.10
C PRO A 60 11.23 -15.16 3.86
N GLY A 61 12.32 -14.53 3.39
CA GLY A 61 13.04 -15.01 2.21
C GLY A 61 12.45 -14.54 0.88
N TYR A 62 11.79 -13.38 0.84
CA TYR A 62 11.30 -12.74 -0.40
C TYR A 62 10.19 -13.50 -1.13
N HIS A 63 9.41 -14.31 -0.42
CA HIS A 63 8.28 -15.03 -0.99
C HIS A 63 6.97 -14.27 -0.74
N ILE A 64 6.25 -13.93 -1.80
CA ILE A 64 4.92 -13.31 -1.72
C ILE A 64 3.89 -14.12 -2.50
N TYR A 65 2.74 -14.35 -1.86
CA TYR A 65 1.52 -14.85 -2.49
C TYR A 65 0.47 -13.77 -2.37
N THR A 66 -0.02 -13.24 -3.49
CA THR A 66 -1.00 -12.17 -3.46
C THR A 66 -2.07 -12.36 -4.51
N THR A 67 -3.29 -11.93 -4.19
CA THR A 67 -4.37 -11.79 -5.16
C THR A 67 -4.35 -10.44 -5.86
N TYR A 68 -3.48 -9.51 -5.44
CA TYR A 68 -3.31 -8.23 -6.11
C TYR A 68 -2.60 -8.44 -7.44
N GLN A 69 -3.24 -8.02 -8.52
CA GLN A 69 -2.71 -8.11 -9.89
C GLN A 69 -2.45 -6.73 -10.52
N GLY A 70 -2.57 -5.66 -9.74
CA GLY A 70 -2.28 -4.31 -10.23
C GLY A 70 -0.79 -4.04 -10.32
N SER A 71 -0.40 -3.11 -11.20
CA SER A 71 0.89 -2.43 -11.05
C SER A 71 0.74 -1.37 -9.95
N TYR A 72 1.76 -1.26 -9.10
CA TYR A 72 1.90 -0.09 -8.26
C TYR A 72 2.05 1.15 -9.16
N ASP A 73 1.34 2.23 -8.85
CA ASP A 73 1.45 3.48 -9.60
C ASP A 73 2.94 3.91 -9.64
N PRO A 74 3.49 4.23 -10.83
CA PRO A 74 4.82 4.82 -10.93
C PRO A 74 4.90 6.08 -10.04
N PRO A 75 6.06 6.37 -9.42
CA PRO A 75 6.23 7.52 -8.53
C PRO A 75 5.73 8.84 -9.14
N GLU A 76 5.89 8.99 -10.45
CA GLU A 76 5.53 10.17 -11.22
C GLU A 76 4.00 10.42 -11.25
N GLN A 77 3.19 9.36 -11.32
CA GLN A 77 1.72 9.45 -11.35
C GLN A 77 1.11 9.71 -9.96
N ALA A 78 1.76 9.18 -8.92
CA ALA A 78 1.35 9.44 -7.53
C ALA A 78 1.65 10.89 -7.12
N GLN A 79 2.74 11.48 -7.61
CA GLN A 79 3.07 12.88 -7.40
C GLN A 79 2.09 13.81 -8.13
N GLU A 80 1.64 13.48 -9.33
CA GLU A 80 0.67 14.27 -10.07
C GLU A 80 -0.69 14.35 -9.34
N LYS A 81 -1.19 13.22 -8.79
CA LYS A 81 -2.43 13.19 -7.98
C LYS A 81 -2.33 14.02 -6.69
N LEU A 82 -1.13 14.20 -6.13
CA LEU A 82 -0.88 15.03 -4.95
C LEU A 82 -0.84 16.54 -5.23
N HIS A 83 -0.66 16.94 -6.49
CA HIS A 83 -0.56 18.34 -6.92
C HIS A 83 -1.83 18.88 -7.58
N GLN A 84 -2.81 18.03 -7.89
CA GLN A 84 -4.09 18.52 -8.40
C GLN A 84 -4.86 19.27 -7.30
N PRO A 85 -5.33 20.50 -7.57
CA PRO A 85 -6.23 21.19 -6.66
C PRO A 85 -7.53 20.39 -6.59
N VAL A 86 -8.01 20.16 -5.36
CA VAL A 86 -9.34 19.58 -5.15
C VAL A 86 -10.34 20.65 -5.56
N VAL A 87 -11.01 20.43 -6.70
CA VAL A 87 -12.13 21.28 -7.17
C VAL A 87 -13.40 20.92 -6.42
#